data_AF-A0A1C5ANR0-F1
#
_entry.id   AF-A0A1C5ANR0-F1
#
_cell.length_a   1.000
_cell.length_b   1.000
_cell.length_c   1.000
_cell.angle_alpha   90.00
_cell.angle_beta   90.00
_cell.angle_gamma   90.00
#
_symmetry.space_group_name_H-M   'P 1'
#
loop_
_entity.id
_entity.type
_entity.pdbx_description
1 polymer ?
#
loop_
_entity_poly.entity_id
_entity_poly.type
_entity_poly.pdbx_seq_one_letter_code
_entity_poly.pdbx_strand_id
1 'polypeptide(L)'
;MIHHVLLACPPGSEAASRSFYAGLLGMFYAGLLGMTEKTKPPALAARGGCWFTGYDAELHLGVEKDFRPARKAHPALLRPDLDALAERLAAAGHPVTWDDAEVPGMRRFHTHDPHGNRLEFLTPIAG
;
A
#
# COMPACT_ATOMS: atom_id res chain seq x y z
N MET A 1 -2.14 4.81 18.78
CA MET A 1 -2.93 5.08 17.56
C MET A 1 -2.04 5.85 16.60
N ILE A 2 -1.78 5.30 15.43
CA ILE A 2 -1.01 5.98 14.36
C ILE A 2 -2.03 6.72 13.50
N HIS A 3 -1.83 8.02 13.28
CA HIS A 3 -2.73 8.78 12.42
C HIS A 3 -2.54 8.42 10.94
N HIS A 4 -1.30 8.36 10.46
CA HIS A 4 -0.97 8.01 9.09
C HIS A 4 0.50 7.57 9.00
N VAL A 5 0.86 6.91 7.91
CA VAL A 5 2.25 6.66 7.52
C VAL A 5 2.52 7.34 6.20
N LEU A 6 3.62 8.08 6.10
CA LEU A 6 4.10 8.63 4.84
C LEU A 6 5.10 7.66 4.20
N LEU A 7 4.84 7.29 2.95
CA LEU A 7 5.75 6.56 2.08
C LEU A 7 6.27 7.54 1.02
N ALA A 8 7.59 7.62 0.86
CA ALA A 8 8.17 8.45 -0.20
C ALA A 8 7.90 7.81 -1.57
N CYS A 9 7.73 8.64 -2.59
CA CYS A 9 7.58 8.21 -3.98
C CYS A 9 8.28 9.21 -4.93
N PRO A 10 8.65 8.79 -6.15
CA PRO A 10 9.30 9.69 -7.10
C PRO A 10 8.29 10.72 -7.65
N PRO A 11 8.76 11.88 -8.17
CA PRO A 11 7.90 12.87 -8.81
C PRO A 11 7.15 12.29 -10.02
N GLY A 12 5.89 12.69 -10.22
CA GLY A 12 5.08 12.30 -11.39
C GLY A 12 4.56 10.85 -11.36
N SER A 13 4.60 10.20 -10.19
CA SER A 13 4.28 8.79 -10.01
C SER A 13 2.84 8.51 -9.57
N GLU A 14 1.98 9.53 -9.51
CA GLU A 14 0.63 9.42 -8.93
C GLU A 14 -0.26 8.45 -9.70
N ALA A 15 -0.10 8.34 -11.02
CA ALA A 15 -0.86 7.36 -11.82
C ALA A 15 -0.53 5.92 -11.40
N ALA A 16 0.76 5.59 -11.30
CA ALA A 16 1.20 4.27 -10.83
C ALA A 16 0.77 4.00 -9.38
N SER A 17 0.86 5.02 -8.50
CA SER A 17 0.37 4.93 -7.14
C SER A 17 -1.14 4.67 -7.09
N ARG A 18 -1.96 5.32 -7.92
CA ARG A 18 -3.40 5.05 -7.99
C ARG A 18 -3.70 3.64 -8.50
N SER A 19 -2.99 3.18 -9.54
CA SER A 19 -3.13 1.81 -10.05
C SER A 19 -2.79 0.74 -9.00
N PHE A 20 -1.89 1.03 -8.06
CA PHE A 20 -1.53 0.08 -7.01
C PHE A 20 -2.40 0.22 -5.75
N TYR A 21 -2.51 1.42 -5.20
CA TYR A 21 -3.12 1.66 -3.89
C TYR A 21 -4.64 1.84 -3.93
N ALA A 22 -5.20 2.46 -4.99
CA ALA A 22 -6.61 2.80 -5.03
C ALA A 22 -7.52 1.56 -5.19
N GLY A 23 -8.84 1.72 -5.10
CA GLY A 23 -9.84 0.68 -5.33
C GLY A 23 -11.21 1.29 -5.62
N LEU A 24 -11.90 0.79 -6.65
CA LEU A 24 -13.21 1.22 -7.11
C LEU A 24 -13.77 0.21 -8.12
N LEU A 25 -14.83 -0.49 -7.69
CA LEU A 25 -15.73 -1.26 -8.55
C LEU A 25 -16.92 -0.37 -8.93
N GLY A 26 -17.07 -0.12 -10.23
CA GLY A 26 -17.82 1.00 -10.82
C GLY A 26 -16.95 1.69 -11.86
N MET A 27 -17.39 2.74 -12.54
CA MET A 27 -16.66 3.26 -13.71
C MET A 27 -15.65 4.41 -13.37
N PHE A 28 -14.43 4.28 -12.84
CA PHE A 28 -13.48 3.20 -12.50
C PHE A 28 -12.34 3.73 -11.61
N TYR A 29 -11.79 2.89 -10.72
CA TYR A 29 -10.36 2.78 -10.37
C TYR A 29 -10.10 1.44 -9.64
N ALA A 30 -9.88 0.35 -10.35
CA ALA A 30 -9.60 -0.98 -9.80
C ALA A 30 -8.12 -1.17 -9.38
N GLY A 31 -7.62 -0.38 -8.43
CA GLY A 31 -6.26 -0.61 -7.92
C GLY A 31 -6.17 -1.84 -7.01
N LEU A 32 -4.95 -2.35 -6.84
CA LEU A 32 -4.70 -3.68 -6.29
C LEU A 32 -5.02 -3.80 -4.80
N LEU A 33 -4.68 -2.76 -4.02
CA LEU A 33 -4.90 -2.76 -2.56
C LEU A 33 -6.34 -2.44 -2.18
N GLY A 34 -7.13 -1.85 -3.07
CA GLY A 34 -8.53 -1.58 -2.78
C GLY A 34 -8.76 -0.42 -1.79
N MET A 35 -7.81 0.51 -1.61
CA MET A 35 -7.98 1.65 -0.70
C MET A 35 -8.70 2.81 -1.39
N THR A 36 -9.37 3.67 -0.62
CA THR A 36 -10.03 4.86 -1.12
C THR A 36 -9.05 6.03 -1.22
N GLU A 37 -8.91 6.65 -2.39
CA GLU A 37 -8.12 7.89 -2.52
C GLU A 37 -8.81 9.04 -1.77
N LYS A 38 -8.03 9.79 -0.98
CA LYS A 38 -8.43 11.00 -0.29
C LYS A 38 -7.94 12.23 -1.04
N THR A 39 -8.83 13.20 -1.23
CA THR A 39 -8.45 14.52 -1.74
C THR A 39 -7.51 15.21 -0.75
N LYS A 40 -6.34 15.61 -1.24
CA LYS A 40 -5.39 16.38 -0.45
C LYS A 40 -5.93 17.79 -0.16
N PRO A 41 -5.61 18.40 0.99
CA PRO A 41 -5.88 19.80 1.23
C PRO A 41 -5.30 20.69 0.11
N PRO A 42 -5.97 21.77 -0.33
CA PRO A 42 -5.51 22.62 -1.42
C PRO A 42 -4.06 23.12 -1.26
N ALA A 43 -3.67 23.48 -0.03
CA ALA A 43 -2.32 23.94 0.30
C ALA A 43 -1.22 22.88 0.07
N LEU A 44 -1.58 21.60 0.00
CA LEU A 44 -0.67 20.48 -0.21
C LEU A 44 -0.76 19.90 -1.63
N ALA A 45 -1.80 20.25 -2.40
CA ALA A 45 -2.06 19.68 -3.72
C ALA A 45 -0.90 19.91 -4.70
N ALA A 46 -0.31 21.13 -4.69
CA ALA A 46 0.81 21.51 -5.55
C ALA A 46 2.12 20.71 -5.31
N ARG A 47 2.20 19.95 -4.21
CA ARG A 47 3.41 19.18 -3.85
C ARG A 47 3.49 17.79 -4.52
N GLY A 48 2.50 17.42 -5.33
CA GLY A 48 2.41 16.08 -5.93
C GLY A 48 2.12 14.97 -4.90
N GLY A 49 1.95 13.75 -5.37
CA GLY A 49 1.59 12.58 -4.55
C GLY A 49 0.09 12.44 -4.29
N CYS A 50 -0.29 11.38 -3.60
CA CYS A 50 -1.68 10.97 -3.38
C CYS A 50 -1.86 10.35 -1.98
N TRP A 51 -3.06 10.48 -1.41
CA TRP A 51 -3.38 9.97 -0.07
C TRP A 51 -4.44 8.88 -0.19
N PHE A 52 -4.34 7.84 0.64
CA PHE A 52 -5.28 6.71 0.62
C PHE A 52 -5.73 6.36 2.04
N THR A 53 -6.96 5.88 2.16
CA THR A 53 -7.52 5.36 3.42
C THR A 53 -8.31 4.09 3.20
N GLY A 54 -8.33 3.24 4.22
CA GLY A 54 -9.06 1.98 4.22
C GLY A 54 -8.38 1.00 5.18
N TYR A 55 -9.11 -0.03 5.60
CA TYR A 55 -8.57 -1.07 6.49
C TYR A 55 -7.93 -0.49 7.77
N ASP A 56 -8.59 0.52 8.35
CA ASP A 56 -8.15 1.27 9.53
C ASP A 56 -6.75 1.92 9.41
N ALA A 57 -6.30 2.16 8.17
CA ALA A 57 -5.02 2.80 7.87
C ALA A 57 -5.20 4.03 6.98
N GLU A 58 -4.22 4.93 7.08
CA GLU A 58 -4.04 6.06 6.18
C GLU A 58 -2.59 6.12 5.69
N LEU A 59 -2.42 6.09 4.37
CA LEU A 59 -1.13 6.14 3.70
C LEU A 59 -1.01 7.42 2.88
N HIS A 60 0.06 8.17 3.09
CA HIS A 60 0.38 9.37 2.33
C HIS A 60 1.57 9.08 1.43
N LEU A 61 1.39 9.14 0.12
CA LEU A 61 2.49 9.03 -0.84
C LEU A 61 3.05 10.43 -1.06
N GLY A 62 4.22 10.69 -0.50
CA GLY A 62 4.89 11.99 -0.53
C GLY A 62 5.98 12.03 -1.59
N VAL A 63 5.94 13.02 -2.48
CA VAL A 63 6.97 13.18 -3.51
C VAL A 63 8.31 13.59 -2.89
N GLU A 64 9.37 12.86 -3.26
CA GLU A 64 10.75 13.17 -2.91
C GLU A 64 11.61 13.24 -4.19
N LYS A 65 12.37 14.33 -4.38
CA LYS A 65 13.15 14.56 -5.61
C LYS A 65 14.23 13.49 -5.82
N ASP A 66 14.96 13.16 -4.76
CA ASP A 66 16.05 12.18 -4.78
C ASP A 66 15.60 10.85 -4.16
N PHE A 67 14.36 10.43 -4.48
CA PHE A 67 13.67 9.28 -3.92
C PHE A 67 14.53 8.01 -3.92
N ARG A 68 14.51 7.29 -2.79
CA ARG A 68 15.07 5.94 -2.63
C ARG A 68 14.05 5.05 -1.93
N PRO A 69 13.78 3.84 -2.45
CA PRO A 69 12.78 2.96 -1.87
C PRO A 69 13.16 2.49 -0.46
N ALA A 70 12.18 2.52 0.46
CA ALA A 70 12.32 1.93 1.78
C ALA A 70 12.18 0.40 1.69
N ARG A 71 13.31 -0.31 1.53
CA ARG A 71 13.34 -1.78 1.37
C ARG A 71 13.28 -2.57 2.69
N LYS A 72 13.46 -1.89 3.83
CA LYS A 72 13.44 -2.50 5.17
C LYS A 72 12.37 -1.92 6.07
N ALA A 73 12.35 -0.61 6.30
CA ALA A 73 11.25 0.03 7.02
C ALA A 73 9.98 -0.02 6.17
N HIS A 74 8.87 -0.45 6.75
CA HIS A 74 7.60 -0.61 6.06
C HIS A 74 6.42 -0.49 7.03
N PRO A 75 5.24 -0.06 6.55
CA PRO A 75 3.99 -0.29 7.25
C PRO A 75 3.54 -1.75 7.08
N ALA A 76 2.88 -2.25 8.13
CA ALA A 76 2.17 -3.52 8.11
C ALA A 76 0.67 -3.26 8.22
N LEU A 77 -0.11 -3.75 7.26
CA LEU A 77 -1.55 -3.49 7.16
C LEU A 77 -2.36 -4.76 7.41
N LEU A 78 -3.32 -4.68 8.33
CA LEU A 78 -4.26 -5.76 8.57
C LEU A 78 -5.16 -5.95 7.34
N ARG A 79 -5.33 -7.20 6.91
CA ARG A 79 -6.13 -7.56 5.73
C ARG A 79 -7.06 -8.73 5.99
N PRO A 80 -8.38 -8.54 5.90
CA PRO A 80 -9.33 -9.66 6.04
C PRO A 80 -9.33 -10.59 4.81
N ASP A 81 -8.91 -10.11 3.65
CA ASP A 81 -8.86 -10.83 2.36
C ASP A 81 -7.42 -11.18 1.95
N LEU A 82 -6.56 -11.53 2.92
CA LEU A 82 -5.10 -11.65 2.73
C LEU A 82 -4.71 -12.54 1.53
N ASP A 83 -5.31 -13.72 1.39
CA ASP A 83 -5.07 -14.64 0.26
C ASP A 83 -5.43 -14.03 -1.08
N ALA A 84 -6.67 -13.53 -1.18
CA ALA A 84 -7.17 -12.94 -2.40
C ALA A 84 -6.35 -11.71 -2.80
N LEU A 85 -5.85 -10.94 -1.82
CA LEU A 85 -4.93 -9.85 -2.06
C LEU A 85 -3.60 -10.35 -2.61
N ALA A 86 -3.02 -11.40 -2.02
CA ALA A 86 -1.77 -11.98 -2.47
C ALA A 86 -1.85 -12.47 -3.92
N GLU A 87 -2.94 -13.17 -4.27
CA GLU A 87 -3.20 -13.64 -5.63
C GLU A 87 -3.34 -12.48 -6.63
N ARG A 88 -4.12 -11.44 -6.29
CA ARG A 88 -4.29 -10.25 -7.13
C ARG A 88 -2.96 -9.53 -7.38
N LEU A 89 -2.14 -9.37 -6.34
CA LEU A 89 -0.83 -8.73 -6.45
C LEU A 89 0.13 -9.54 -7.34
N ALA A 90 0.22 -10.85 -7.10
CA ALA A 90 1.06 -11.73 -7.89
C ALA A 90 0.65 -11.73 -9.38
N ALA A 91 -0.66 -11.81 -9.66
CA ALA A 91 -1.19 -11.76 -11.03
C ALA A 91 -0.92 -10.42 -11.73
N ALA A 92 -0.82 -9.32 -10.98
CA ALA A 92 -0.48 -8.00 -11.49
C ALA A 92 1.03 -7.74 -11.60
N GLY A 93 1.88 -8.74 -11.35
CA GLY A 93 3.34 -8.60 -11.46
C GLY A 93 4.02 -8.02 -10.21
N HIS A 94 3.36 -8.06 -9.05
CA HIS A 94 3.93 -7.72 -7.75
C HIS A 94 4.17 -9.00 -6.95
N PRO A 95 5.39 -9.58 -6.97
CA PRO A 95 5.67 -10.82 -6.26
C PRO A 95 5.38 -10.69 -4.76
N VAL A 96 4.81 -11.75 -4.19
CA VAL A 96 4.55 -11.86 -2.76
C VAL A 96 5.52 -12.86 -2.14
N THR A 97 6.01 -12.54 -0.94
CA THR A 97 6.87 -13.43 -0.15
C THR A 97 6.18 -13.74 1.17
N TRP A 98 5.70 -14.97 1.32
CA TRP A 98 5.06 -15.46 2.54
C TRP A 98 6.11 -15.69 3.64
N ASP A 99 5.75 -15.33 4.88
CA ASP A 99 6.67 -15.42 6.02
C ASP A 99 5.93 -15.67 7.35
N ASP A 100 5.13 -16.72 7.35
CA ASP A 100 4.24 -17.07 8.46
C ASP A 100 5.00 -17.61 9.69
N ALA A 101 6.22 -18.10 9.52
CA ALA A 101 7.00 -18.74 10.58
C ALA A 101 7.73 -17.74 11.49
N GLU A 102 7.99 -16.52 11.02
CA GLU A 102 8.74 -15.51 11.78
C GLU A 102 7.91 -14.82 12.88
N VAL A 103 6.58 -14.77 12.75
CA VAL A 103 5.68 -14.11 13.72
C VAL A 103 4.57 -15.09 14.14
N PRO A 104 4.71 -15.76 15.31
CA PRO A 104 3.70 -16.68 15.80
C PRO A 104 2.30 -16.05 15.90
N GLY A 105 1.28 -16.76 15.42
CA GLY A 105 -0.11 -16.34 15.49
C GLY A 105 -0.54 -15.36 14.39
N MET A 106 0.36 -14.99 13.48
CA MET A 106 0.06 -14.15 12.33
C MET A 106 0.34 -14.89 11.03
N ARG A 107 -0.56 -14.74 10.07
CA ARG A 107 -0.31 -15.09 8.69
C ARG A 107 0.01 -13.83 7.92
N ARG A 108 1.09 -13.83 7.15
CA ARG A 108 1.63 -12.61 6.57
C ARG A 108 2.44 -12.82 5.29
N PHE A 109 2.47 -11.79 4.47
CA PHE A 109 3.39 -11.70 3.36
C PHE A 109 3.93 -10.29 3.18
N HIS A 110 5.05 -10.20 2.47
CA HIS A 110 5.62 -8.95 1.99
C HIS A 110 5.52 -8.83 0.48
N THR A 111 5.39 -7.59 0.01
CA THR A 111 5.52 -7.23 -1.41
C THR A 111 6.16 -5.84 -1.53
N HIS A 112 6.33 -5.36 -2.76
CA HIS A 112 6.77 -4.00 -3.03
C HIS A 112 5.74 -3.24 -3.84
N ASP A 113 5.57 -1.97 -3.50
CA ASP A 113 4.80 -1.03 -4.32
C ASP A 113 5.52 -0.75 -5.66
N PRO A 114 4.90 0.00 -6.60
CA PRO A 114 5.50 0.29 -7.89
C PRO A 114 6.82 1.06 -7.83
N HIS A 115 7.13 1.66 -6.67
CA HIS A 115 8.33 2.46 -6.44
C HIS A 115 9.42 1.66 -5.73
N GLY A 116 9.13 0.41 -5.33
CA GLY A 116 10.04 -0.48 -4.63
C GLY A 116 10.01 -0.35 -3.10
N ASN A 117 9.06 0.40 -2.53
CA ASN A 117 8.86 0.43 -1.08
C ASN A 117 8.29 -0.90 -0.61
N ARG A 118 8.85 -1.47 0.47
CA ARG A 118 8.33 -2.69 1.07
C ARG A 118 7.00 -2.40 1.77
N LEU A 119 6.06 -3.32 1.65
CA LEU A 119 4.80 -3.35 2.39
C LEU A 119 4.64 -4.74 3.03
N GLU A 120 4.01 -4.80 4.20
CA GLU A 120 3.58 -6.04 4.85
C GLU A 120 2.05 -6.07 4.92
N PHE A 121 1.48 -7.24 4.68
CA PHE A 121 0.08 -7.51 4.89
C PHE A 121 -0.06 -8.73 5.78
N LEU A 122 -0.96 -8.65 6.76
CA LEU A 122 -1.12 -9.72 7.75
C LEU A 122 -2.55 -9.84 8.25
N THR A 123 -2.86 -11.02 8.79
CA THR A 123 -4.10 -11.29 9.52
C THR A 123 -3.81 -12.26 10.68
N PRO A 124 -4.51 -12.15 11.83
CA PRO A 124 -4.41 -13.15 12.88
C PRO A 124 -4.82 -14.54 12.38
N ILE A 125 -4.05 -15.57 12.74
CA ILE A 125 -4.45 -16.96 12.54
C ILE A 125 -5.47 -17.29 13.64
N ALA A 126 -6.69 -17.68 13.27
CA ALA A 126 -7.65 -18.21 14.24
C ALA A 126 -7.07 -19.50 14.84
N GLY A 127 -6.97 -19.54 16.17
CA GLY A 127 -6.55 -20.74 16.92
C GLY A 127 -7.59 -21.85 16.90
#